data_AF-A0A2M7JPT2-F1
#
_entry.id   AF-A0A2M7JPT2-F1
#
_cell.length_a   1.000
_cell.length_b   1.000
_cell.length_c   1.000
_cell.angle_alpha   90.00
_cell.angle_beta   90.00
_cell.angle_gamma   90.00
#
_symmetry.space_group_name_H-M   'P 1'
#
loop_
_entity.id
_entity.type
_entity.pdbx_description
1 polymer ?
#
loop_
_entity_poly.entity_id
_entity_poly.type
_entity_poly.pdbx_seq_one_letter_code
_entity_poly.pdbx_strand_id
1 'polypeptide(L)'
;MFTVGVRYCGGCNPEIDRLRIVIELQEGLIKMGLQIDFTTEKEKLVDVILLVNGCKHACLEEKQVASDCGHPVISVRGEMVDDQYVEEGGIIKILIKRICSFI
;
A
#
# COMPACT_ATOMS: atom_id res chain seq x y z
N MET A 1 -12.77 -12.25 5.75
CA MET A 1 -12.49 -10.84 6.04
C MET A 1 -11.18 -10.54 5.35
N PHE A 2 -11.17 -9.62 4.39
CA PHE A 2 -9.99 -9.34 3.58
C PHE A 2 -9.01 -8.50 4.39
N THR A 3 -7.72 -8.88 4.41
CA THR A 3 -6.70 -8.27 5.27
C THR A 3 -5.55 -7.72 4.43
N VAL A 4 -5.18 -6.47 4.67
CA VAL A 4 -4.08 -5.76 4.01
C VAL A 4 -2.94 -5.58 5.00
N GLY A 5 -1.79 -6.17 4.70
CA GLY A 5 -0.55 -5.96 5.45
C GLY A 5 0.15 -4.70 4.99
N VAL A 6 0.25 -3.66 5.82
CA VAL A 6 0.91 -2.40 5.45
C VAL A 6 2.36 -2.39 5.94
N ARG A 7 3.27 -1.94 5.08
CA ARG A 7 4.69 -1.72 5.40
C ARG A 7 5.09 -0.31 4.98
N TYR A 8 5.86 0.38 5.81
CA TYR A 8 6.25 1.78 5.57
C TYR A 8 7.77 1.94 5.40
N CYS A 9 8.18 2.81 4.47
CA CYS A 9 9.55 3.29 4.32
C CYS A 9 9.57 4.70 3.70
N GLY A 10 10.75 5.30 3.47
CA GLY A 10 10.88 6.65 2.92
C GLY A 10 10.72 7.77 3.96
N GLY A 11 11.18 7.56 5.20
CA GLY A 11 11.21 8.62 6.22
C GLY A 11 12.37 9.60 6.09
N CYS A 12 13.33 9.32 5.20
CA CYS A 12 14.52 10.15 4.99
C CYS A 12 14.25 11.37 4.10
N ASN A 13 13.43 11.23 3.05
CA ASN A 13 13.04 12.30 2.14
C ASN A 13 11.70 11.95 1.43
N PRO A 14 10.56 12.05 2.12
CA PRO A 14 9.26 11.67 1.53
C PRO A 14 8.79 12.71 0.49
N GLU A 15 8.38 12.22 -0.68
CA GLU A 15 7.68 12.94 -1.73
C GLU A 15 6.16 12.98 -1.48
N ILE A 16 5.64 12.07 -0.64
CA ILE A 16 4.21 11.89 -0.33
C ILE A 16 3.95 11.76 1.18
N ASP A 17 2.74 12.11 1.61
CA ASP A 17 2.27 11.82 2.98
C ASP A 17 1.76 10.37 3.10
N ARG A 18 2.69 9.51 3.47
CA ARG A 18 2.48 8.06 3.63
C ARG A 18 1.35 7.70 4.60
N LEU A 19 1.21 8.46 5.69
CA LEU A 19 0.19 8.15 6.71
C LEU A 19 -1.18 8.58 6.21
N ARG A 20 -1.25 9.79 5.65
CA ARG A 20 -2.47 10.31 5.04
C ARG A 20 -3.00 9.38 3.95
N ILE A 21 -2.13 8.87 3.09
CA ILE A 21 -2.53 7.92 2.03
C ILE A 21 -3.24 6.70 2.60
N VAL A 22 -2.72 6.09 3.67
CA VAL A 22 -3.31 4.89 4.25
C VAL A 22 -4.63 5.20 4.97
N ILE A 23 -4.71 6.34 5.66
CA ILE A 23 -5.95 6.80 6.30
C ILE A 23 -7.05 7.04 5.26
N GLU A 24 -6.75 7.82 4.20
CA GLU A 24 -7.73 8.10 3.13
C GLU A 24 -8.14 6.85 2.37
N LEU A 25 -7.22 5.89 2.19
CA LEU A 25 -7.53 4.58 1.60
C LEU A 25 -8.53 3.79 2.47
N GLN A 26 -8.28 3.69 3.78
CA GLN A 26 -9.18 3.03 4.72
C GLN A 26 -10.57 3.66 4.70
N GLU A 27 -10.64 4.99 4.81
CA GLU A 27 -11.90 5.73 4.74
C GLU A 27 -12.63 5.52 3.41
N GLY A 28 -11.91 5.53 2.29
CA GLY A 28 -12.47 5.30 0.97
C GLY A 28 -13.11 3.91 0.83
N LEU A 29 -12.44 2.87 1.33
CA LEU A 29 -12.96 1.49 1.31
C LEU A 29 -14.17 1.32 2.24
N ILE A 30 -14.14 1.94 3.43
CA ILE A 30 -15.28 1.95 4.36
C ILE A 30 -16.50 2.64 3.74
N LYS A 31 -16.31 3.78 3.05
CA LYS A 31 -17.38 4.49 2.34
C LYS A 31 -18.01 3.66 1.22
N MET A 32 -17.26 2.71 0.66
CA MET A 32 -17.76 1.73 -0.32
C MET A 32 -18.45 0.52 0.33
N GLY A 33 -18.51 0.44 1.66
CA GLY A 33 -19.10 -0.68 2.39
C GLY A 33 -18.20 -1.93 2.47
N LEU A 34 -16.91 -1.80 2.15
CA LEU A 34 -15.95 -2.90 2.23
C LEU A 34 -15.39 -3.02 3.64
N GLN A 35 -15.45 -4.23 4.20
CA GLN A 35 -14.85 -4.54 5.50
C GLN A 35 -13.45 -5.15 5.29
N ILE A 36 -12.43 -4.29 5.39
CA ILE A 36 -11.04 -4.65 5.17
C ILE A 36 -10.25 -4.34 6.44
N ASP A 37 -9.51 -5.33 6.94
CA ASP A 37 -8.62 -5.18 8.10
C ASP A 37 -7.23 -4.74 7.63
N PHE A 38 -6.66 -3.72 8.26
CA PHE A 38 -5.32 -3.23 7.95
C PHE A 38 -4.40 -3.51 9.13
N THR A 39 -3.27 -4.17 8.88
CA THR A 39 -2.32 -4.54 9.94
C THR A 39 -0.88 -4.21 9.56
N THR A 40 -0.09 -3.78 10.54
CA THR A 40 1.36 -3.60 10.40
C THR A 40 2.15 -4.78 10.95
N GLU A 41 1.48 -5.78 11.52
CA GLU A 41 2.11 -6.99 12.05
C GLU A 41 2.74 -7.78 10.90
N LYS A 42 3.98 -8.25 11.10
CA LYS A 42 4.75 -8.94 10.06
C LYS A 42 4.46 -10.43 10.01
N GLU A 43 4.10 -10.98 11.15
CA GLU A 43 3.87 -12.40 11.41
C GLU A 43 2.44 -12.82 11.07
N LYS A 44 1.52 -11.85 10.92
CA LYS A 44 0.12 -12.09 10.55
C LYS A 44 0.03 -12.41 9.05
N LEU A 45 -0.67 -13.50 8.73
CA LEU A 45 -1.04 -13.84 7.36
C LEU A 45 -2.07 -12.82 6.85
N VAL A 46 -1.84 -12.31 5.64
CA VAL A 46 -2.65 -11.26 5.01
C VAL A 46 -2.96 -11.64 3.56
N ASP A 47 -4.02 -11.10 2.97
CA ASP A 47 -4.39 -11.41 1.58
C ASP A 47 -3.55 -10.63 0.57
N VAL A 48 -3.12 -9.41 0.92
CA VAL A 48 -2.27 -8.54 0.10
C VAL A 48 -1.33 -7.72 0.97
N ILE A 49 -0.13 -7.44 0.47
CA ILE A 49 0.84 -6.56 1.11
C ILE A 49 0.84 -5.21 0.40
N LEU A 50 0.61 -4.12 1.14
CA LEU A 50 0.75 -2.75 0.67
C LEU A 50 2.08 -2.17 1.16
N LEU A 51 2.98 -1.89 0.23
CA LEU A 51 4.24 -1.19 0.50
C LEU A 51 4.05 0.30 0.29
N VAL A 52 4.29 1.09 1.32
CA VAL A 52 4.19 2.55 1.27
C VAL A 52 5.58 3.14 1.41
N ASN A 53 6.25 3.30 0.27
CA ASN A 53 7.53 3.99 0.20
C ASN A 53 7.27 5.48 -0.08
N GLY A 54 7.73 6.34 0.84
CA GLY A 54 7.57 7.78 0.69
C GLY A 54 8.33 8.39 -0.50
N CYS A 55 9.27 7.68 -1.10
CA CYS A 55 10.05 8.17 -2.25
C CYS A 55 10.21 7.07 -3.30
N LYS A 56 10.69 7.46 -4.49
CA LYS A 56 10.85 6.57 -5.65
C LYS A 56 11.89 5.46 -5.47
N HIS A 57 12.77 5.56 -4.48
CA HIS A 57 13.82 4.55 -4.25
C HIS A 57 13.28 3.19 -3.79
N ALA A 58 12.07 3.16 -3.19
CA ALA A 58 11.35 1.92 -2.95
C ALA A 58 12.07 0.85 -2.10
N CYS A 59 12.79 1.23 -1.03
CA CYS A 59 13.58 0.30 -0.21
C CYS A 59 12.79 -0.92 0.33
N LEU A 60 11.45 -0.84 0.43
CA LEU A 60 10.64 -1.98 0.84
C LEU A 60 10.57 -3.09 -0.20
N GLU A 61 10.64 -2.78 -1.49
CA GLU A 61 10.56 -3.79 -2.55
C GLU A 61 11.71 -4.78 -2.43
N GLU A 62 12.94 -4.28 -2.27
CA GLU A 62 14.11 -5.13 -2.03
C GLU A 62 13.95 -6.03 -0.79
N LYS A 63 13.45 -5.46 0.30
CA LYS A 63 13.23 -6.20 1.56
C LYS A 63 12.11 -7.23 1.43
N GLN A 64 11.10 -6.95 0.61
CA GLN A 64 9.98 -7.87 0.37
C GLN A 64 10.37 -9.00 -0.55
N VAL A 65 11.12 -8.73 -1.62
CA VAL A 65 11.71 -9.77 -2.48
C VAL A 65 12.59 -10.71 -1.65
N ALA A 66 13.39 -10.16 -0.73
CA ALA A 66 14.20 -10.97 0.19
C ALA A 66 13.38 -11.82 1.19
N SER A 67 12.11 -11.46 1.42
CA SER A 67 11.22 -12.18 2.33
C SER A 67 10.32 -13.21 1.61
N ASP A 68 10.41 -13.29 0.27
CA ASP A 68 9.64 -14.10 -0.69
C ASP A 68 8.43 -14.84 -0.11
N CYS A 69 7.31 -14.11 0.05
CA CYS A 69 6.13 -14.61 0.76
C CYS A 69 5.02 -15.16 -0.17
N GLY A 70 5.15 -15.08 -1.51
CA GLY A 70 4.09 -15.53 -2.44
C GLY A 70 2.76 -14.77 -2.37
N HIS A 71 2.64 -13.72 -1.56
CA HIS A 71 1.45 -12.89 -1.44
C HIS A 71 1.45 -11.79 -2.53
N PRO A 72 0.30 -11.41 -3.09
CA PRO A 72 0.20 -10.24 -3.95
C PRO A 72 0.74 -8.98 -3.25
N VAL A 73 1.47 -8.15 -4.00
CA VAL A 73 2.07 -6.90 -3.50
C VAL A 73 1.54 -5.73 -4.33
N ILE A 74 1.16 -4.66 -3.64
CA ILE A 74 0.90 -3.34 -4.23
C ILE A 74 2.00 -2.41 -3.70
N SER A 75 2.70 -1.72 -4.59
CA SER A 75 3.81 -0.85 -4.18
C SER A 75 3.54 0.62 -4.51
N VAL A 76 3.57 1.46 -3.48
CA VAL A 76 3.59 2.92 -3.62
C VAL A 76 5.05 3.38 -3.49
N ARG A 77 5.52 4.17 -4.46
CA ARG A 77 6.90 4.67 -4.56
C ARG A 77 6.91 6.18 -4.85
N GLY A 78 6.70 7.01 -3.82
CA GLY A 78 6.41 8.43 -4.04
C GLY A 78 5.10 8.58 -4.83
N GLU A 79 5.10 9.40 -5.88
CA GLU A 79 3.98 9.58 -6.81
C GLU A 79 3.87 8.45 -7.87
N MET A 80 4.10 7.22 -7.46
CA MET A 80 3.99 6.04 -8.32
C MET A 80 3.21 4.95 -7.57
N VAL A 81 2.30 4.28 -8.27
CA VAL A 81 1.64 3.05 -7.80
C VAL A 81 1.94 1.95 -8.79
N ASP A 82 2.60 0.88 -8.33
CA ASP A 82 3.28 -0.10 -9.16
C ASP A 82 4.13 0.64 -10.22
N ASP A 83 4.00 0.32 -11.50
CA ASP A 83 4.75 0.95 -12.59
C ASP A 83 4.06 2.18 -13.20
N GLN A 84 3.03 2.73 -12.55
CA GLN A 84 2.26 3.87 -13.06
C GLN A 84 2.54 5.14 -12.25
N TYR A 85 2.87 6.23 -12.96
CA TYR A 85 2.91 7.57 -12.36
C TYR A 85 1.50 8.05 -12.01
N VAL A 86 1.34 8.52 -10.79
CA VAL A 86 0.07 9.01 -10.24
C VAL A 86 0.41 10.17 -9.32
N GLU A 87 -0.01 11.38 -9.69
CA GLU A 87 0.02 12.55 -8.80
C GLU A 87 -0.60 12.18 -7.44
N GLU A 88 -0.08 12.72 -6.33
CA GLU A 88 -0.45 12.29 -4.98
C GLU A 88 -1.98 12.21 -4.76
N GLY A 89 -2.74 13.19 -5.25
CA GLY A 89 -4.21 13.22 -5.14
C GLY A 89 -4.94 12.10 -5.88
N GLY A 90 -4.28 11.44 -6.84
CA GLY A 90 -4.81 10.30 -7.60
C GLY A 90 -4.48 8.92 -6.99
N ILE A 91 -3.53 8.85 -6.04
CA ILE A 91 -3.02 7.58 -5.49
C ILE A 91 -4.16 6.76 -4.89
N ILE A 92 -5.03 7.38 -4.10
CA ILE A 92 -6.15 6.70 -3.40
C ILE A 92 -7.05 5.98 -4.39
N LYS A 93 -7.40 6.62 -5.51
CA LYS A 93 -8.30 6.05 -6.52
C LYS A 93 -7.71 4.78 -7.14
N ILE A 94 -6.40 4.78 -7.41
CA ILE A 94 -5.70 3.63 -7.98
C ILE A 94 -5.57 2.51 -6.94
N LEU A 95 -5.22 2.83 -5.69
CA LEU A 95 -5.13 1.86 -4.61
C LEU A 95 -6.45 1.15 -4.34
N ILE A 96 -7.57 1.89 -4.28
CA ILE A 96 -8.91 1.30 -4.13
C ILE A 96 -9.19 0.34 -5.29
N LYS A 97 -8.98 0.79 -6.54
CA LYS A 97 -9.19 -0.04 -7.73
C LYS A 97 -8.36 -1.32 -7.66
N ARG A 98 -7.11 -1.22 -7.18
CA ARG A 98 -6.21 -2.36 -7.08
C ARG A 98 -6.63 -3.34 -5.99
N ILE A 99 -6.97 -2.86 -4.79
CA ILE A 99 -7.49 -3.70 -3.70
C ILE A 99 -8.77 -4.41 -4.12
N CYS A 100 -9.71 -3.69 -4.74
CA CYS A 100 -10.94 -4.29 -5.26
C CYS A 100 -10.73 -5.33 -6.36
N SER A 101 -9.56 -5.37 -7.03
CA SER A 101 -9.27 -6.42 -8.02
C SER A 101 -8.88 -7.77 -7.42
N PHE A 102 -8.67 -7.81 -6.10
CA PHE A 102 -8.36 -9.04 -5.34
C PHE A 102 -9.55 -9.57 -4.53
N ILE A 103 -10.66 -8.83 -4.50
CA ILE A 103 -11.91 -9.18 -3.78
C ILE A 103 -12.91 -9.73 -4.81
#